data_AF-A0A3S1GV32-F1
#
_entry.id   AF-A0A3S1GV32-F1
#
_cell.length_a   1.000
_cell.length_b   1.000
_cell.length_c   1.000
_cell.angle_alpha   90.00
_cell.angle_beta   90.00
_cell.angle_gamma   90.00
#
_symmetry.space_group_name_H-M   'P 1'
#
loop_
_entity.id
_entity.type
_entity.pdbx_description
1 polymer ?
#
loop_
_entity_poly.entity_id
_entity_poly.type
_entity_poly.pdbx_seq_one_letter_code
_entity_poly.pdbx_strand_id
1 'polypeptide(L)'
;SGPVHAITLRGAWHYLEHDWTAKAGDYAFEPPGETHTLVVPDDCSEMITLFHVSGGYVYVDPHGVALGYEDVFTKISAASRHYEALGRGAGYMEQFLR
;
A
#
# COMPACT_ATOMS: atom_id res chain seq x y z
N SER A 1 1.94 -5.05 13.40
CA SER A 1 3.02 -4.24 12.83
C SER A 1 4.11 -5.17 12.34
N GLY A 2 4.57 -4.97 11.11
CA GLY A 2 5.71 -5.66 10.53
C GLY A 2 6.26 -4.84 9.36
N PRO A 3 7.37 -5.27 8.74
CA PRO A 3 8.12 -4.44 7.80
C PRO A 3 7.37 -4.23 6.47
N VAL A 4 7.68 -3.13 5.81
CA VAL A 4 7.29 -2.89 4.41
C VAL A 4 8.54 -2.72 3.56
N HIS A 5 8.53 -3.39 2.41
CA HIS A 5 9.54 -3.23 1.37
C HIS A 5 8.87 -2.68 0.12
N ALA A 6 9.43 -1.62 -0.45
CA ALA A 6 8.87 -0.96 -1.62
C ALA A 6 9.92 -0.90 -2.75
N ILE A 7 9.51 -1.28 -3.97
CA ILE A 7 10.32 -1.10 -5.19
C ILE A 7 9.50 -0.26 -6.16
N THR A 8 9.98 0.94 -6.44
CA THR A 8 9.26 1.88 -7.32
C THR A 8 9.50 1.50 -8.77
N LEU A 9 8.43 1.22 -9.51
CA LEU A 9 8.48 0.78 -10.90
C LEU A 9 8.25 1.93 -11.88
N ARG A 10 7.43 2.92 -11.50
CA ARG A 10 7.12 4.11 -12.31
C ARG A 10 6.76 5.29 -11.42
N GLY A 11 7.07 6.49 -11.89
CA GLY A 11 6.64 7.73 -11.27
C GLY A 11 7.52 8.10 -10.08
N ALA A 12 6.92 8.86 -9.15
CA ALA A 12 7.55 9.26 -7.91
C ALA A 12 6.53 9.25 -6.77
N TRP A 13 7.00 9.01 -5.55
CA TRP A 13 6.23 9.15 -4.33
C TRP A 13 7.15 9.45 -3.14
N HIS A 14 6.60 9.97 -2.06
CA HIS A 14 7.32 10.22 -0.82
C HIS A 14 6.39 10.05 0.39
N TYR A 15 7.00 9.98 1.57
CA TYR A 15 6.31 10.16 2.84
C TYR A 15 6.54 11.58 3.35
N LEU A 16 5.51 12.23 3.92
CA LEU A 16 5.65 13.59 4.46
C LEU A 16 6.63 13.68 5.63
N GLU A 17 6.86 12.55 6.30
CA GLU A 17 7.69 12.39 7.49
C GLU A 17 9.17 12.19 7.16
N HIS A 18 9.52 12.15 5.86
CA HIS A 18 10.88 11.94 5.39
C HIS A 18 11.30 12.96 4.33
N ASP A 19 12.62 13.14 4.18
CA ASP A 19 13.25 14.09 3.27
C ASP A 19 13.62 13.51 1.90
N TRP A 20 13.26 12.25 1.66
CA TRP A 20 13.54 11.54 0.40
C TRP A 20 12.30 11.41 -0.48
N THR A 21 12.52 11.19 -1.77
CA THR A 21 11.48 10.87 -2.75
C THR A 21 11.92 9.64 -3.53
N ALA A 22 11.12 8.59 -3.52
CA ALA A 22 11.39 7.38 -4.28
C ALA A 22 10.92 7.56 -5.73
N LYS A 23 11.77 7.18 -6.68
CA LYS A 23 11.53 7.22 -8.13
C LYS A 23 11.75 5.85 -8.74
N ALA A 24 11.36 5.67 -10.00
CA ALA A 24 11.54 4.40 -10.70
C ALA A 24 12.97 3.84 -10.56
N GLY A 25 13.09 2.62 -10.04
CA GLY A 25 14.35 1.94 -9.72
C GLY A 25 14.75 2.00 -8.24
N ASP A 26 14.16 2.90 -7.45
CA ASP A 26 14.50 3.06 -6.04
C ASP A 26 13.82 2.01 -5.16
N TYR A 27 14.52 1.67 -4.08
CA TYR A 27 14.05 0.81 -3.00
C TYR A 27 13.85 1.63 -1.72
N ALA A 28 12.72 1.44 -1.04
CA ALA A 28 12.48 1.96 0.31
C ALA A 28 12.19 0.81 1.29
N PHE A 29 12.68 0.97 2.52
CA PHE A 29 12.43 0.06 3.63
C PHE A 29 11.78 0.83 4.77
N GLU A 30 10.67 0.30 5.28
CA GLU A 30 9.96 0.88 6.40
C GLU A 30 10.03 -0.09 7.59
N PRO A 31 10.67 0.32 8.70
CA PRO A 31 10.71 -0.50 9.89
C PRO A 31 9.32 -0.60 10.54
N PRO A 32 9.02 -1.69 11.26
CA PRO A 32 7.76 -1.84 11.97
C PRO A 32 7.54 -0.70 12.99
N GLY A 33 6.33 -0.15 13.03
CA GLY A 33 5.89 0.80 14.06
C GLY A 33 6.01 2.27 13.67
N GLU A 34 6.44 2.56 12.45
CA GLU A 34 6.40 3.91 11.90
C GLU A 34 5.00 4.29 11.42
N THR A 35 4.65 5.57 11.57
CA THR A 35 3.44 6.18 11.00
C THR A 35 3.87 7.16 9.92
N HIS A 36 3.27 7.06 8.75
CA HIS A 36 3.64 7.88 7.60
C HIS A 36 2.44 8.21 6.72
N THR A 37 2.60 9.22 5.87
CA THR A 37 1.60 9.72 4.93
C THR A 37 2.14 9.61 3.51
N LEU A 38 1.69 8.61 2.73
CA LEU A 38 2.12 8.42 1.34
C LEU A 38 1.54 9.51 0.44
N VAL A 39 2.40 10.20 -0.30
CA VAL A 39 2.01 11.24 -1.26
C VAL A 39 2.63 10.99 -2.62
N VAL A 40 1.80 11.08 -3.66
CA VAL A 40 2.23 11.15 -5.06
C VAL A 40 2.25 12.63 -5.46
N PRO A 41 3.37 13.17 -5.99
CA PRO A 41 3.44 14.57 -6.43
C PRO A 41 2.39 14.90 -7.50
N ASP A 42 1.87 16.13 -7.48
CA ASP A 42 0.79 16.57 -8.39
C ASP A 42 1.17 16.50 -9.89
N ASP A 43 2.47 16.63 -10.21
CA ASP A 43 2.99 16.54 -11.57
C ASP A 43 3.31 15.10 -12.02
N CYS A 44 3.13 14.11 -11.14
CA CYS A 44 3.33 12.71 -11.44
C CYS A 44 2.06 12.10 -12.03
N SER A 45 2.06 11.84 -13.35
CA SER A 45 0.90 11.29 -14.06
C SER A 45 0.46 9.90 -13.57
N GLU A 46 1.41 9.06 -13.16
CA GLU A 46 1.17 7.70 -12.68
C GLU A 46 2.31 7.24 -11.76
N MET A 47 1.94 6.66 -10.62
CA MET A 47 2.87 5.96 -9.72
C MET A 47 2.55 4.48 -9.72
N ILE A 48 3.57 3.64 -9.88
CA ILE A 48 3.47 2.19 -9.72
C ILE A 48 4.62 1.73 -8.83
N THR A 49 4.29 1.10 -7.71
CA THR A 49 5.25 0.58 -6.73
C THR A 49 4.84 -0.82 -6.31
N LEU A 50 5.81 -1.75 -6.31
CA LEU A 50 5.63 -3.07 -5.73
C LEU A 50 5.89 -2.97 -4.22
N PHE A 51 4.85 -3.21 -3.42
CA PHE A 51 4.96 -3.32 -1.97
C PHE A 51 4.89 -4.77 -1.53
N HIS A 52 5.85 -5.18 -0.70
CA HIS A 52 5.75 -6.39 0.12
C HIS A 52 5.49 -5.96 1.56
N VAL A 53 4.22 -6.10 1.98
CA VAL A 53 3.72 -5.64 3.29
C VAL A 53 3.59 -6.85 4.22
N SER A 54 4.38 -6.87 5.29
CA SER A 54 4.30 -7.92 6.30
C SER A 54 3.45 -7.45 7.48
N GLY A 55 2.14 -7.66 7.39
CA GLY A 55 1.18 -7.35 8.45
C GLY A 55 0.07 -6.41 8.02
N GLY A 56 -0.85 -6.11 8.94
CA GLY A 56 -1.87 -5.08 8.75
C GLY A 56 -1.37 -3.70 9.18
N TYR A 57 -2.08 -2.66 8.73
CA TYR A 57 -1.85 -1.27 9.10
C TYR A 57 -3.14 -0.62 9.61
N VAL A 58 -2.98 0.43 10.41
CA VAL A 58 -4.07 1.18 11.06
C VAL A 58 -4.07 2.58 10.47
N TYR A 59 -5.22 3.01 9.97
CA TYR A 59 -5.41 4.41 9.59
C TYR A 59 -5.59 5.24 10.85
N VAL A 60 -4.88 6.35 10.95
CA VAL A 60 -4.95 7.27 12.09
C VAL A 60 -5.28 8.68 11.62
N ASP A 61 -5.88 9.46 12.49
CA ASP A 61 -6.02 10.90 12.31
C ASP A 61 -4.70 11.65 12.63
N PRO A 62 -4.62 12.98 12.42
CA PRO A 62 -3.42 13.75 12.74
C PRO A 62 -3.00 13.75 14.22
N HIS A 63 -3.85 13.25 15.13
CA HIS A 63 -3.57 13.10 16.56
C HIS A 63 -3.22 11.67 16.95
N GLY A 64 -3.09 10.75 15.99
CA GLY A 64 -2.78 9.34 16.22
C GLY A 64 -3.98 8.52 16.69
N VAL A 65 -5.20 9.05 16.60
CA VAL A 65 -6.41 8.30 16.95
C VAL A 65 -6.75 7.34 15.83
N ALA A 66 -6.96 6.07 16.15
CA ALA A 66 -7.30 5.04 15.17
C ALA A 66 -8.68 5.30 14.54
N LEU A 67 -8.72 5.35 13.20
CA LEU A 67 -9.93 5.52 12.39
C LEU A 67 -10.39 4.22 11.74
N GLY A 68 -9.49 3.25 11.58
CA GLY A 68 -9.78 1.96 10.96
C GLY A 68 -8.51 1.15 10.76
N TYR A 69 -8.65 -0.03 10.17
CA TYR A 69 -7.52 -0.92 9.91
C TYR A 69 -7.67 -1.63 8.57
N GLU A 70 -6.55 -2.11 8.05
CA GLU A 70 -6.44 -3.02 6.93
C GLU A 70 -5.53 -4.17 7.33
N ASP A 71 -5.95 -5.38 7.00
CA ASP A 71 -5.26 -6.65 7.19
C ASP A 71 -5.42 -7.51 5.93
N VAL A 72 -4.91 -8.75 5.96
CA VAL A 72 -4.99 -9.62 4.78
C VAL A 72 -6.44 -9.98 4.41
N PHE A 73 -7.34 -10.10 5.38
CA PHE A 73 -8.72 -10.52 5.13
C PHE A 73 -9.57 -9.39 4.53
N THR A 74 -9.42 -8.18 5.05
CA THR A 74 -10.03 -6.96 4.50
C THR A 74 -9.55 -6.70 3.07
N LYS A 75 -8.25 -6.88 2.79
CA LYS A 75 -7.68 -6.83 1.43
C LYS A 75 -8.26 -7.86 0.48
N ILE A 76 -8.29 -9.14 0.89
CA ILE A 76 -8.88 -10.22 0.08
C ILE A 76 -10.34 -9.89 -0.22
N SER A 77 -11.10 -9.48 0.79
CA SER A 77 -12.51 -9.13 0.64
C SER A 77 -12.73 -7.98 -0.35
N ALA A 78 -11.91 -6.92 -0.28
CA ALA A 78 -11.97 -5.80 -1.21
C ALA A 78 -11.59 -6.20 -2.65
N ALA A 79 -10.51 -6.98 -2.80
CA ALA A 79 -10.06 -7.46 -4.11
C ALA A 79 -11.08 -8.40 -4.75
N SER A 80 -11.65 -9.36 -4.01
CA SER A 80 -12.69 -10.26 -4.50
C SER A 80 -13.90 -9.49 -5.02
N ARG A 81 -14.43 -8.53 -4.23
CA ARG A 81 -15.55 -7.68 -4.68
C ARG A 81 -15.23 -6.92 -5.97
N HIS A 82 -14.02 -6.38 -6.07
CA HIS A 82 -13.60 -5.63 -7.26
C HIS A 82 -13.52 -6.53 -8.49
N TYR A 83 -12.88 -7.70 -8.37
CA TYR A 83 -12.76 -8.65 -9.49
C TYR A 83 -14.11 -9.23 -9.92
N GLU A 84 -15.01 -9.51 -8.99
CA GLU A 84 -16.38 -9.92 -9.30
C GLU A 84 -17.13 -8.83 -10.08
N ALA A 85 -17.04 -7.56 -9.66
CA ALA A 85 -17.66 -6.44 -10.36
C ALA A 85 -17.13 -6.25 -11.79
N LEU A 86 -15.88 -6.67 -12.07
CA LEU A 86 -15.28 -6.71 -13.40
C LEU A 86 -15.67 -7.96 -14.22
N GLY A 87 -16.52 -8.84 -13.69
CA GLY A 87 -16.95 -10.06 -14.36
C GLY A 87 -15.89 -11.18 -14.37
N ARG A 88 -14.90 -11.15 -13.46
CA ARG A 88 -13.86 -12.19 -13.37
C ARG A 88 -14.33 -13.48 -12.67
N GLY A 89 -15.52 -13.45 -12.06
CA GLY A 89 -16.10 -14.57 -11.32
C GLY A 89 -15.61 -14.63 -9.86
N ALA A 90 -16.42 -15.24 -8.99
CA ALA A 90 -16.17 -15.27 -7.54
C ALA A 90 -14.87 -15.98 -7.13
N GLY A 91 -14.40 -16.92 -7.96
CA GLY A 91 -13.19 -17.72 -7.70
C GLY A 91 -11.87 -17.12 -8.23
N TYR A 92 -11.88 -15.89 -8.74
CA TYR A 92 -10.68 -15.32 -9.38
C TYR A 92 -9.60 -14.94 -8.37
N MET A 93 -9.95 -14.51 -7.16
CA MET A 93 -8.98 -14.01 -6.17
C MET A 93 -8.14 -15.15 -5.57
N GLU A 94 -8.71 -16.36 -5.48
CA GLU A 94 -8.15 -17.54 -4.86
C GLU A 94 -6.85 -18.00 -5.54
N GLN A 95 -6.66 -17.68 -6.82
CA GLN A 95 -5.43 -18.02 -7.56
C GLN A 95 -4.18 -17.31 -7.00
N PHE A 96 -4.36 -16.22 -6.25
CA PHE A 96 -3.27 -15.42 -5.66
C PHE A 96 -2.93 -15.83 -4.22
N LEU A 97 -3.75 -16.67 -3.58
CA LEU A 97 -3.50 -17.14 -2.22
C LEU A 97 -2.38 -18.19 -2.19
N ARG A 98 -1.52 -18.15 -1.18
CA ARG A 98 -0.38 -19.06 -0.98
C ARG A 98 -0.26 -19.48 0.46
#